data_AF-A0A964LD97-F1
#
_entry.id   AF-A0A964LD97-F1
#
_cell.length_a   1.000
_cell.length_b   1.000
_cell.length_c   1.000
_cell.angle_alpha   90.00
_cell.angle_beta   90.00
_cell.angle_gamma   90.00
#
_symmetry.space_group_name_H-M   'P 1'
#
loop_
_entity.id
_entity.type
_entity.pdbx_description
1 polymer ?
#
loop_
_entity_poly.entity_id
_entity_poly.type
_entity_poly.pdbx_seq_one_letter_code
_entity_poly.pdbx_strand_id
1 'polypeptide(L)'
;MSRHLIIGWLILVASAPFADAQTKRRVFVLHSGMHIILAPLDKDHASRTLKANLAERGVAERDLVAIANPFAMATVKEMIPRQGLILYVESADPASRSSQEAYLRLDAALKAHSVSKNDEIVWIGHSAGGQIGMTMAHLAHNLAKYPELAKKTQAYRFDTVITLGAAVGSNPTPADVKLRHYHSPADTMIFFLCKHGNVVAESVKSKVQFRVCYDLGPKAKVRVFPGIEHMEWYDDDAVLKSILREFELTGRPAWRRPHADAATGVGLSQLFAQALEAEFKISLE
;
A
#
# COMPACT_ATOMS: atom_id res chain seq x y z
N MET A 1 52.49 30.02 42.01
CA MET A 1 51.24 29.39 42.51
C MET A 1 50.14 29.75 41.51
N SER A 2 50.05 28.99 40.42
CA SER A 2 49.22 27.78 40.26
C SER A 2 47.75 28.11 40.01
N ARG A 3 47.34 27.97 38.74
CA ARG A 3 46.22 27.11 38.33
C ARG A 3 46.03 27.17 36.82
N HIS A 4 46.94 26.48 36.12
CA HIS A 4 46.58 25.72 34.94
C HIS A 4 45.51 24.70 35.34
N LEU A 5 44.24 25.09 35.32
CA LEU A 5 43.13 24.20 35.71
C LEU A 5 41.75 24.72 35.29
N ILE A 6 41.65 25.39 34.14
CA ILE A 6 40.33 25.70 33.52
C ILE A 6 40.42 25.53 31.98
N ILE A 7 41.06 24.44 31.52
CA ILE A 7 41.00 24.02 30.11
C ILE A 7 40.42 22.58 29.99
N GLY A 8 40.12 21.93 31.13
CA GLY A 8 39.70 20.51 31.15
C GLY A 8 38.22 20.21 31.36
N TRP A 9 37.32 21.20 31.40
CA TRP A 9 35.90 20.98 31.79
C TRP A 9 34.85 21.62 30.86
N LEU A 10 35.25 22.06 29.66
CA LEU A 10 34.31 22.51 28.61
C LEU A 10 34.39 21.70 27.31
N ILE A 11 35.16 20.60 27.32
CA ILE A 11 35.11 19.53 26.30
C ILE A 11 34.43 18.32 26.94
N LEU A 12 33.19 18.53 27.39
CA LEU A 12 32.26 17.49 27.85
C LEU A 12 30.83 18.01 27.72
N VAL A 13 30.57 18.89 26.74
CA VAL A 13 29.25 18.92 26.09
C VAL A 13 29.17 17.61 25.35
N ALA A 14 28.58 16.65 26.04
CA ALA A 14 28.10 15.37 25.56
C ALA A 14 28.19 15.22 24.04
N SER A 15 29.30 14.66 23.58
CA SER A 15 29.29 13.65 22.54
C SER A 15 28.41 12.49 23.02
N ALA A 16 27.11 12.75 23.12
CA ALA A 16 26.11 11.72 23.14
C ALA A 16 26.31 10.95 21.83
N PRO A 17 26.39 9.62 21.86
CA PRO A 17 26.40 8.83 20.65
C PRO A 17 24.97 8.81 20.08
N PHE A 18 24.44 9.98 19.73
CA PHE A 18 23.57 10.07 18.57
C PHE A 18 24.50 10.08 17.36
N ALA A 19 25.09 8.91 17.10
CA ALA A 19 25.19 8.51 15.71
C ALA A 19 23.76 8.64 15.20
N ASP A 20 23.47 9.74 14.51
CA ASP A 20 22.26 9.89 13.72
C ASP A 20 22.15 8.59 12.93
N ALA A 21 21.26 7.71 13.36
CA ALA A 21 20.74 6.69 12.50
C ALA A 21 19.97 7.48 11.46
N GLN A 22 20.69 7.99 10.46
CA GLN A 22 20.21 8.85 9.40
C GLN A 22 18.88 8.26 8.97
N THR A 23 17.78 8.92 9.35
CA THR A 23 16.44 8.38 9.13
C THR A 23 16.34 8.13 7.65
N LYS A 24 16.29 6.86 7.26
CA LYS A 24 16.35 6.47 5.86
C LYS A 24 15.23 7.19 5.14
N ARG A 25 15.57 7.81 4.01
CA ARG A 25 14.62 8.53 3.19
C ARG A 25 13.49 7.59 2.81
N ARG A 26 12.25 8.03 3.05
CA ARG A 26 11.04 7.28 2.75
C ARG A 26 10.47 7.78 1.45
N VAL A 27 10.11 6.85 0.56
CA VAL A 27 9.54 7.14 -0.75
C VAL A 27 8.18 6.47 -0.86
N PHE A 28 7.15 7.24 -1.17
CA PHE A 28 5.79 6.77 -1.37
C PHE A 28 5.57 6.46 -2.85
N VAL A 29 5.35 5.18 -3.13
CA VAL A 29 5.07 4.67 -4.47
C VAL A 29 3.57 4.50 -4.61
N LEU A 30 2.96 5.20 -5.56
CA LEU A 30 1.52 5.35 -5.71
C LEU A 30 1.07 4.64 -6.99
N HIS A 31 0.06 3.76 -6.88
CA HIS A 31 -0.38 2.95 -8.00
C HIS A 31 -1.92 2.87 -8.10
N SER A 32 -2.44 3.14 -9.29
CA SER A 32 -3.87 3.07 -9.60
C SER A 32 -4.37 1.63 -9.81
N GLY A 33 -5.67 1.43 -9.64
CA GLY A 33 -6.32 0.16 -9.93
C GLY A 33 -6.49 -0.17 -11.41
N MET A 34 -7.12 -1.31 -11.71
CA MET A 34 -7.57 -1.61 -13.06
C MET A 34 -8.62 -0.57 -13.48
N HIS A 35 -8.45 0.01 -14.67
CA HIS A 35 -9.40 0.97 -15.20
C HIS A 35 -10.65 0.24 -15.72
N ILE A 36 -11.82 0.64 -15.22
CA ILE A 36 -13.14 0.18 -15.67
C ILE A 36 -13.91 1.36 -16.28
N ILE A 37 -14.98 1.12 -17.03
CA ILE A 37 -15.72 2.21 -17.71
C ILE A 37 -16.33 3.25 -16.75
N LEU A 38 -16.55 2.87 -15.49
CA LEU A 38 -17.04 3.76 -14.42
C LEU A 38 -15.92 4.55 -13.74
N ALA A 39 -14.65 4.27 -14.07
CA ALA A 39 -13.50 5.02 -13.58
C ALA A 39 -13.32 6.33 -14.38
N PRO A 40 -12.65 7.34 -13.79
CA PRO A 40 -12.20 8.52 -14.52
C PRO A 40 -11.46 8.13 -15.79
N LEU A 41 -11.67 8.89 -16.88
CA LEU A 41 -11.07 8.65 -18.21
C LEU A 41 -9.54 8.49 -18.20
N ASP A 42 -8.91 9.01 -17.16
CA ASP A 42 -7.50 8.84 -16.86
C ASP A 42 -7.25 7.60 -15.99
N LYS A 43 -6.58 6.58 -16.56
CA LYS A 43 -6.18 5.37 -15.82
C LYS A 43 -5.16 5.62 -14.70
N ASP A 44 -4.50 6.78 -14.69
CA ASP A 44 -3.56 7.20 -13.65
C ASP A 44 -4.21 8.13 -12.61
N HIS A 45 -5.53 8.31 -12.65
CA HIS A 45 -6.22 9.29 -11.83
C HIS A 45 -5.98 9.05 -10.32
N ALA A 46 -6.17 7.82 -9.84
CA ALA A 46 -6.01 7.51 -8.42
C ALA A 46 -4.59 7.80 -7.91
N SER A 47 -3.54 7.39 -8.63
CA SER A 47 -2.15 7.64 -8.23
C SER A 47 -1.78 9.13 -8.30
N ARG A 48 -2.31 9.88 -9.29
CA ARG A 48 -2.13 11.33 -9.38
C ARG A 48 -2.86 12.10 -8.29
N THR A 49 -4.10 11.72 -7.98
CA THR A 49 -4.89 12.33 -6.92
C THR A 49 -4.27 12.04 -5.54
N LEU A 50 -3.84 10.79 -5.28
CA LEU A 50 -3.04 10.47 -4.09
C LEU A 50 -1.79 11.32 -3.99
N LYS A 51 -1.08 11.51 -5.11
CA LYS A 51 0.15 12.31 -5.14
C LYS A 51 -0.12 13.75 -4.70
N ALA A 52 -1.09 14.41 -5.35
CA ALA A 52 -1.46 15.78 -5.02
C ALA A 52 -1.90 15.90 -3.55
N ASN A 53 -2.79 15.01 -3.10
CA ASN A 53 -3.33 15.03 -1.74
C ASN A 53 -2.27 14.82 -0.65
N LEU A 54 -1.28 13.95 -0.90
CA LEU A 54 -0.18 13.72 0.04
C LEU A 54 0.82 14.89 0.03
N ALA A 55 1.07 15.50 -1.13
CA ALA A 55 1.91 16.69 -1.24
C ALA A 55 1.33 17.88 -0.48
N GLU A 56 0.03 18.15 -0.64
CA GLU A 56 -0.70 19.19 0.11
C GLU A 56 -0.66 18.98 1.63
N ARG A 57 -0.53 17.72 2.07
CA ARG A 57 -0.42 17.33 3.47
C ARG A 57 1.03 17.24 3.97
N GLY A 58 1.99 17.76 3.21
CA GLY A 58 3.36 17.97 3.64
C GLY A 58 4.36 16.86 3.28
N VAL A 59 3.97 15.86 2.48
CA VAL A 59 4.95 14.91 1.93
C VAL A 59 5.73 15.59 0.81
N ALA A 60 7.06 15.55 0.89
CA ALA A 60 7.89 16.22 -0.12
C ALA A 60 7.68 15.60 -1.52
N GLU A 61 7.47 16.43 -2.54
CA GLU A 61 7.24 16.01 -3.93
C GLU A 61 8.29 15.03 -4.47
N ARG A 62 9.57 15.24 -4.12
CA ARG A 62 10.67 14.34 -4.50
C ARG A 62 10.51 12.92 -3.97
N ASP A 63 9.72 12.73 -2.92
CA ASP A 63 9.50 11.46 -2.22
C ASP A 63 8.18 10.80 -2.67
N LEU A 64 7.49 11.36 -3.66
CA LEU A 64 6.25 10.84 -4.22
C LEU A 64 6.45 10.35 -5.66
N VAL A 65 6.29 9.04 -5.87
CA VAL A 65 6.45 8.38 -7.17
C VAL A 65 5.12 7.78 -7.61
N ALA A 66 4.41 8.44 -8.54
CA ALA A 66 3.23 7.87 -9.18
C ALA A 66 3.65 7.01 -10.37
N ILE A 67 3.34 5.71 -10.31
CA ILE A 67 3.68 4.76 -11.39
C ILE A 67 2.56 4.75 -12.42
N ALA A 68 2.97 4.81 -13.69
CA ALA A 68 2.05 4.67 -14.82
C ALA A 68 1.37 3.31 -14.82
N ASN A 69 0.05 3.32 -14.92
CA ASN A 69 -0.81 2.17 -14.81
C ASN A 69 -0.64 1.24 -16.04
N PRO A 70 -0.25 -0.03 -15.86
CA PRO A 70 -0.06 -0.96 -16.98
C PRO A 70 -1.38 -1.50 -17.55
N PHE A 71 -2.53 -1.28 -16.89
CA PHE A 71 -3.81 -1.75 -17.36
C PHE A 71 -4.27 -1.00 -18.63
N ALA A 72 -4.99 -1.71 -19.49
CA ALA A 72 -5.61 -1.13 -20.68
C ALA A 72 -6.74 -0.17 -20.28
N MET A 73 -6.98 0.84 -21.12
CA MET A 73 -8.11 1.75 -20.93
C MET A 73 -9.41 1.01 -21.28
N ALA A 74 -10.43 1.17 -20.43
CA ALA A 74 -11.75 0.64 -20.70
C ALA A 74 -12.45 1.45 -21.78
N THR A 75 -13.28 0.79 -22.58
CA THR A 75 -14.10 1.45 -23.59
C THR A 75 -15.55 1.03 -23.43
N VAL A 76 -16.48 1.73 -24.09
CA VAL A 76 -17.90 1.34 -24.08
C VAL A 76 -18.10 -0.08 -24.62
N LYS A 77 -17.26 -0.53 -25.57
CA LYS A 77 -17.29 -1.89 -26.13
C LYS A 77 -16.64 -2.93 -25.21
N GLU A 78 -15.68 -2.50 -24.40
CA GLU A 78 -14.91 -3.34 -23.50
C GLU A 78 -14.84 -2.68 -22.12
N MET A 79 -15.94 -2.79 -21.38
CA MET A 79 -16.12 -2.10 -20.09
C MET A 79 -15.13 -2.56 -19.01
N ILE A 80 -14.64 -3.80 -19.14
CA ILE A 80 -13.54 -4.38 -18.38
C ILE A 80 -12.58 -4.99 -19.40
N PRO A 81 -11.43 -4.35 -19.66
CA PRO A 81 -10.47 -4.88 -20.62
C PRO A 81 -9.98 -6.28 -20.23
N ARG A 82 -10.14 -7.25 -21.13
CA ARG A 82 -9.73 -8.64 -20.87
C ARG A 82 -8.24 -8.72 -20.52
N GLN A 83 -7.41 -7.95 -21.22
CA GLN A 83 -5.98 -7.86 -20.92
C GLN A 83 -5.71 -7.29 -19.53
N GLY A 84 -6.53 -6.32 -19.08
CA GLY A 84 -6.44 -5.78 -17.73
C GLY A 84 -6.75 -6.83 -16.67
N LEU A 85 -7.76 -7.65 -16.93
CA LEU A 85 -8.13 -8.74 -16.03
C LEU A 85 -7.06 -9.84 -15.97
N ILE A 86 -6.46 -10.21 -17.10
CA ILE A 86 -5.33 -11.15 -17.14
C ILE A 86 -4.18 -10.63 -16.28
N LEU A 87 -3.78 -9.37 -16.48
CA LEU A 87 -2.71 -8.73 -15.70
C LEU A 87 -3.02 -8.74 -14.19
N TYR A 88 -4.26 -8.44 -13.82
CA TYR A 88 -4.66 -8.41 -12.42
C TYR A 88 -4.58 -9.79 -11.78
N VAL A 89 -5.10 -10.81 -12.46
CA VAL A 89 -5.04 -12.19 -12.00
C VAL A 89 -3.58 -12.69 -11.91
N GLU A 90 -2.77 -12.43 -12.92
CA GLU A 90 -1.35 -12.82 -12.94
C GLU A 90 -0.52 -12.07 -11.90
N SER A 91 -0.97 -10.89 -11.46
CA SER A 91 -0.31 -10.14 -10.38
C SER A 91 -0.38 -10.85 -9.02
N ALA A 92 -1.24 -11.87 -8.86
CA ALA A 92 -1.26 -12.72 -7.66
C ALA A 92 -0.13 -13.76 -7.64
N ASP A 93 0.59 -13.96 -8.73
CA ASP A 93 1.73 -14.87 -8.80
C ASP A 93 3.04 -14.09 -9.06
N PRO A 94 3.99 -14.04 -8.10
CA PRO A 94 5.28 -13.41 -8.33
C PRO A 94 6.10 -14.05 -9.46
N ALA A 95 5.89 -15.33 -9.77
CA ALA A 95 6.61 -16.00 -10.86
C ALA A 95 6.06 -15.65 -12.25
N SER A 96 4.86 -15.05 -12.34
CA SER A 96 4.24 -14.73 -13.63
C SER A 96 5.09 -13.72 -14.42
N ARG A 97 5.03 -13.84 -15.74
CA ARG A 97 5.71 -12.89 -16.65
C ARG A 97 5.26 -11.45 -16.38
N SER A 98 3.96 -11.26 -16.18
CA SER A 98 3.38 -9.93 -15.91
C SER A 98 3.88 -9.31 -14.61
N SER A 99 4.05 -10.11 -13.54
CA SER A 99 4.64 -9.63 -12.29
C SER A 99 6.10 -9.20 -12.47
N GLN A 100 6.90 -9.98 -13.19
CA GLN A 100 8.30 -9.62 -13.46
C GLN A 100 8.42 -8.38 -14.37
N GLU A 101 7.57 -8.26 -15.40
CA GLU A 101 7.49 -7.06 -16.23
C GLU A 101 7.04 -5.83 -15.44
N ALA A 102 6.10 -5.98 -14.50
CA ALA A 102 5.71 -4.90 -13.60
C ALA A 102 6.87 -4.44 -12.71
N TYR A 103 7.72 -5.36 -12.24
CA TYR A 103 8.91 -5.02 -11.45
C TYR A 103 9.96 -4.25 -12.28
N LEU A 104 10.11 -4.57 -13.57
CA LEU A 104 10.95 -3.78 -14.49
C LEU A 104 10.42 -2.33 -14.65
N ARG A 105 9.10 -2.16 -14.76
CA ARG A 105 8.47 -0.83 -14.83
C ARG A 105 8.65 -0.04 -13.53
N LEU A 106 8.52 -0.72 -12.38
CA LEU A 106 8.83 -0.15 -11.07
C LEU A 106 10.28 0.33 -11.02
N ASP A 107 11.26 -0.51 -11.38
CA ASP A 107 12.67 -0.15 -11.38
C ASP A 107 12.97 1.09 -12.24
N ALA A 108 12.40 1.16 -13.44
CA ALA A 108 12.54 2.33 -14.32
C ALA A 108 11.95 3.60 -13.69
N ALA A 109 10.74 3.52 -13.10
CA ALA A 109 10.09 4.65 -12.46
C ALA A 109 10.87 5.14 -11.22
N LEU A 110 11.38 4.22 -10.41
CA LEU A 110 12.17 4.51 -9.22
C LEU A 110 13.51 5.17 -9.57
N LYS A 111 14.21 4.65 -10.58
CA LYS A 111 15.46 5.27 -11.09
C LYS A 111 15.22 6.69 -11.62
N ALA A 112 14.11 6.92 -12.33
CA ALA A 112 13.75 8.25 -12.81
C ALA A 112 13.54 9.28 -11.68
N HIS A 113 13.21 8.81 -10.47
CA HIS A 113 13.02 9.64 -9.27
C HIS A 113 14.21 9.57 -8.31
N SER A 114 15.38 9.09 -8.78
CA SER A 114 16.59 8.94 -7.97
C SER A 114 16.36 8.13 -6.68
N VAL A 115 15.48 7.12 -6.75
CA VAL A 115 15.26 6.17 -5.67
C VAL A 115 16.27 5.04 -5.79
N SER A 116 16.89 4.70 -4.66
CA SER A 116 17.95 3.72 -4.53
C SER A 116 17.51 2.56 -3.63
N LYS A 117 18.32 1.50 -3.58
CA LYS A 117 18.15 0.39 -2.63
C LYS A 117 18.22 0.79 -1.15
N ASN A 118 18.74 1.99 -0.84
CA ASN A 118 18.89 2.46 0.54
C ASN A 118 17.63 3.19 1.06
N ASP A 119 16.75 3.61 0.15
CA ASP A 119 15.48 4.26 0.48
C ASP A 119 14.45 3.23 0.97
N GLU A 120 13.55 3.67 1.84
CA GLU A 120 12.42 2.86 2.32
C GLU A 120 11.18 3.12 1.47
N ILE A 121 10.72 2.11 0.75
CA ILE A 121 9.51 2.18 -0.05
C ILE A 121 8.28 1.96 0.83
N VAL A 122 7.34 2.89 0.71
CA VAL A 122 5.95 2.71 1.12
C VAL A 122 5.11 2.62 -0.13
N TRP A 123 4.56 1.45 -0.41
CA TRP A 123 3.62 1.27 -1.50
C TRP A 123 2.21 1.65 -1.07
N ILE A 124 1.49 2.42 -1.88
CA ILE A 124 0.07 2.72 -1.71
C ILE A 124 -0.64 2.38 -3.02
N GLY A 125 -1.41 1.30 -3.00
CA GLY A 125 -2.08 0.76 -4.18
C GLY A 125 -3.58 0.75 -4.03
N HIS A 126 -4.29 1.40 -4.95
CA HIS A 126 -5.74 1.30 -5.07
C HIS A 126 -6.14 0.05 -5.85
N SER A 127 -7.16 -0.69 -5.38
CA SER A 127 -7.73 -1.84 -6.09
C SER A 127 -6.66 -2.85 -6.53
N ALA A 128 -6.59 -3.20 -7.81
CA ALA A 128 -5.56 -4.08 -8.37
C ALA A 128 -4.11 -3.58 -8.11
N GLY A 129 -3.90 -2.28 -7.96
CA GLY A 129 -2.61 -1.71 -7.57
C GLY A 129 -2.17 -2.16 -6.17
N GLY A 130 -3.10 -2.50 -5.28
CA GLY A 130 -2.80 -3.09 -3.97
C GLY A 130 -2.22 -4.51 -4.08
N GLN A 131 -2.81 -5.35 -4.94
CA GLN A 131 -2.29 -6.69 -5.23
C GLN A 131 -0.88 -6.64 -5.85
N ILE A 132 -0.70 -5.75 -6.84
CA ILE A 132 0.62 -5.53 -7.46
C ILE A 132 1.66 -5.15 -6.40
N GLY A 133 1.33 -4.27 -5.46
CA GLY A 133 2.23 -3.83 -4.39
C GLY A 133 2.75 -4.97 -3.51
N MET A 134 1.87 -5.89 -3.10
CA MET A 134 2.26 -7.08 -2.34
C MET A 134 3.26 -7.94 -3.12
N THR A 135 3.01 -8.10 -4.42
CA THR A 135 3.89 -8.86 -5.32
C THR A 135 5.22 -8.15 -5.60
N MET A 136 5.23 -6.82 -5.71
CA MET A 136 6.48 -6.05 -5.86
C MET A 136 7.35 -6.17 -4.61
N ALA A 137 6.74 -6.11 -3.42
CA ALA A 137 7.45 -6.34 -2.17
C ALA A 137 8.06 -7.75 -2.11
N HIS A 138 7.33 -8.76 -2.56
CA HIS A 138 7.84 -10.13 -2.66
C HIS A 138 9.06 -10.23 -3.58
N LEU A 139 8.94 -9.70 -4.81
CA LEU A 139 10.00 -9.75 -5.81
C LEU A 139 11.24 -8.99 -5.34
N ALA A 140 11.08 -7.85 -4.69
CA ALA A 140 12.20 -7.08 -4.16
C ALA A 140 12.96 -7.85 -3.07
N HIS A 141 12.23 -8.45 -2.12
CA HIS A 141 12.82 -9.21 -1.03
C HIS A 141 13.47 -10.52 -1.50
N ASN A 142 12.89 -11.16 -2.52
CA ASN A 142 13.32 -12.45 -3.03
C ASN A 142 14.06 -12.36 -4.37
N LEU A 143 14.59 -11.19 -4.76
CA LEU A 143 15.08 -10.93 -6.10
C LEU A 143 16.13 -11.95 -6.58
N ALA A 144 16.97 -12.45 -5.67
CA ALA A 144 17.97 -13.48 -5.97
C ALA A 144 17.38 -14.79 -6.52
N LYS A 145 16.10 -15.09 -6.23
CA LYS A 145 15.38 -16.26 -6.78
C LYS A 145 14.95 -16.06 -8.23
N TYR A 146 15.06 -14.84 -8.76
CA TYR A 146 14.67 -14.45 -10.12
C TYR A 146 15.91 -13.91 -10.87
N PRO A 147 16.86 -14.77 -11.26
CA PRO A 147 18.17 -14.33 -11.75
C PRO A 147 18.10 -13.43 -12.99
N GLU A 148 17.17 -13.71 -13.91
CA GLU A 148 16.98 -12.87 -15.11
C GLU A 148 16.44 -11.47 -14.77
N LEU A 149 15.62 -11.37 -13.72
CA LEU A 149 15.14 -10.08 -13.22
C LEU A 149 16.24 -9.36 -12.43
N ALA A 150 17.00 -10.08 -11.61
CA ALA A 150 18.11 -9.57 -10.80
C ALA A 150 19.24 -8.97 -11.66
N LYS A 151 19.49 -9.52 -12.85
CA LYS A 151 20.47 -8.96 -13.81
C LYS A 151 20.08 -7.58 -14.34
N LYS A 152 18.79 -7.24 -14.35
CA LYS A 152 18.23 -6.03 -14.98
C LYS A 152 17.83 -4.96 -13.97
N THR A 153 17.71 -5.32 -12.70
CA THR A 153 17.10 -4.48 -11.66
C THR A 153 17.92 -4.53 -10.37
N GLN A 154 17.45 -3.83 -9.34
CA GLN A 154 17.99 -3.93 -7.98
C GLN A 154 16.91 -4.37 -6.99
N ALA A 155 17.36 -4.90 -5.85
CA ALA A 155 16.50 -5.21 -4.73
C ALA A 155 16.17 -3.91 -3.97
N TYR A 156 14.92 -3.48 -4.04
CA TYR A 156 14.44 -2.32 -3.29
C TYR A 156 13.95 -2.72 -1.89
N ARG A 157 14.07 -1.81 -0.94
CA ARG A 157 13.64 -2.07 0.43
C ARG A 157 12.23 -1.57 0.67
N PHE A 158 11.27 -2.48 0.66
CA PHE A 158 9.90 -2.19 1.08
C PHE A 158 9.81 -2.18 2.61
N ASP A 159 9.27 -1.11 3.19
CA ASP A 159 8.89 -1.08 4.61
C ASP A 159 7.41 -1.42 4.79
N THR A 160 6.55 -0.83 3.95
CA THR A 160 5.10 -0.93 4.08
C THR A 160 4.41 -1.09 2.72
N VAL A 161 3.37 -1.92 2.66
CA VAL A 161 2.38 -1.97 1.58
C VAL A 161 1.02 -1.60 2.17
N ILE A 162 0.43 -0.52 1.66
CA ILE A 162 -0.93 -0.07 1.97
C ILE A 162 -1.81 -0.38 0.75
N THR A 163 -2.86 -1.16 0.96
CA THR A 163 -3.84 -1.47 -0.09
C THR A 163 -5.14 -0.75 0.21
N LEU A 164 -5.68 0.00 -0.76
CA LEU A 164 -6.92 0.76 -0.62
C LEU A 164 -8.00 0.08 -1.46
N GLY A 165 -9.02 -0.51 -0.81
CA GLY A 165 -10.12 -1.19 -1.49
C GLY A 165 -9.62 -2.23 -2.49
N ALA A 166 -8.79 -3.17 -2.03
CA ALA A 166 -8.19 -4.18 -2.90
C ALA A 166 -8.82 -5.57 -2.69
N ALA A 167 -9.21 -6.22 -3.77
CA ALA A 167 -9.52 -7.65 -3.75
C ALA A 167 -8.20 -8.44 -3.78
N VAL A 168 -7.92 -9.24 -2.74
CA VAL A 168 -6.64 -9.95 -2.62
C VAL A 168 -6.77 -11.35 -3.19
N GLY A 169 -6.01 -11.64 -4.25
CA GLY A 169 -5.93 -12.97 -4.87
C GLY A 169 -4.87 -13.86 -4.21
N SER A 170 -3.83 -13.24 -3.65
CA SER A 170 -2.80 -13.90 -2.83
C SER A 170 -2.07 -12.87 -1.98
N ASN A 171 -1.50 -13.30 -0.85
CA ASN A 171 -0.61 -12.46 -0.06
C ASN A 171 0.83 -13.00 -0.08
N PRO A 172 1.66 -12.60 -1.07
CA PRO A 172 3.06 -12.97 -1.11
C PRO A 172 3.96 -12.04 -0.28
N THR A 173 3.38 -11.10 0.48
CA THR A 173 4.12 -10.05 1.21
C THR A 173 5.14 -10.70 2.18
N PRO A 174 6.43 -10.32 2.09
CA PRO A 174 7.45 -10.83 3.00
C PRO A 174 7.14 -10.53 4.47
N ALA A 175 7.63 -11.39 5.37
CA ALA A 175 7.34 -11.25 6.79
C ALA A 175 7.92 -9.96 7.40
N ASP A 176 8.97 -9.36 6.87
CA ASP A 176 9.54 -8.10 7.36
C ASP A 176 8.82 -6.85 6.83
N VAL A 177 7.94 -7.01 5.83
CA VAL A 177 7.17 -5.90 5.24
C VAL A 177 5.81 -5.76 5.93
N LYS A 178 5.46 -4.53 6.31
CA LYS A 178 4.18 -4.21 6.96
C LYS A 178 3.07 -4.20 5.93
N LEU A 179 2.09 -5.09 6.04
CA LEU A 179 0.87 -5.03 5.22
C LEU A 179 -0.24 -4.28 5.97
N ARG A 180 -0.77 -3.21 5.36
CA ARG A 180 -1.89 -2.39 5.84
C ARG A 180 -3.04 -2.48 4.84
N HIS A 181 -4.09 -3.19 5.21
CA HIS A 181 -5.22 -3.43 4.33
C HIS A 181 -6.39 -2.54 4.71
N TYR A 182 -6.73 -1.57 3.87
CA TYR A 182 -7.87 -0.67 4.06
C TYR A 182 -9.05 -1.21 3.23
N HIS A 183 -10.13 -1.51 3.93
CA HIS A 183 -11.34 -2.08 3.33
C HIS A 183 -12.57 -1.26 3.73
N SER A 184 -13.58 -1.23 2.86
CA SER A 184 -14.90 -0.70 3.17
C SER A 184 -15.95 -1.76 2.88
N PRO A 185 -16.97 -1.95 3.74
CA PRO A 185 -18.16 -2.71 3.40
C PRO A 185 -19.02 -2.02 2.33
N ALA A 186 -18.87 -0.70 2.15
CA ALA A 186 -19.58 0.06 1.14
C ALA A 186 -18.96 -0.12 -0.25
N ASP A 187 -17.69 -0.50 -0.37
CA ASP A 187 -17.02 -0.73 -1.65
C ASP A 187 -17.66 -1.88 -2.44
N THR A 188 -18.62 -1.52 -3.30
CA THR A 188 -19.44 -2.46 -4.07
C THR A 188 -18.63 -3.23 -5.10
N MET A 189 -17.56 -2.64 -5.64
CA MET A 189 -16.68 -3.28 -6.61
C MET A 189 -15.89 -4.42 -5.98
N ILE A 190 -15.33 -4.20 -4.79
CA ILE A 190 -14.61 -5.26 -4.08
C ILE A 190 -15.55 -6.33 -3.56
N PHE A 191 -16.74 -5.96 -3.08
CA PHE A 191 -17.76 -6.94 -2.73
C PHE A 191 -18.11 -7.84 -3.93
N PHE A 192 -18.36 -7.25 -5.10
CA PHE A 192 -18.65 -8.00 -6.33
C PHE A 192 -17.49 -8.94 -6.70
N LEU A 193 -16.25 -8.44 -6.72
CA LEU A 193 -15.08 -9.25 -7.04
C LEU A 193 -14.83 -10.38 -6.04
N CYS A 194 -15.14 -10.21 -4.76
CA CYS A 194 -14.94 -11.28 -3.79
C CYS A 194 -16.05 -12.32 -3.83
N LYS A 195 -17.29 -11.93 -4.18
CA LYS A 195 -18.42 -12.86 -4.30
C LYS A 195 -18.45 -13.58 -5.64
N HIS A 196 -18.05 -12.91 -6.71
CA HIS A 196 -18.15 -13.40 -8.09
C HIS A 196 -16.79 -13.55 -8.78
N GLY A 197 -15.68 -13.33 -8.07
CA GLY A 197 -14.32 -13.34 -8.61
C GLY A 197 -13.91 -14.66 -9.24
N ASN A 198 -14.49 -15.78 -8.80
CA ASN A 198 -14.22 -17.08 -9.42
C ASN A 198 -14.72 -17.12 -10.88
N VAL A 199 -15.91 -16.58 -11.15
CA VAL A 199 -16.46 -16.50 -12.52
C VAL A 199 -15.58 -15.59 -13.37
N VAL A 200 -15.11 -14.48 -12.79
CA VAL A 200 -14.20 -13.54 -13.43
C VAL A 200 -12.86 -14.21 -13.75
N ALA A 201 -12.26 -14.93 -12.81
CA ALA A 201 -11.00 -15.66 -13.00
C ALA A 201 -11.13 -16.79 -14.03
N GLU A 202 -12.24 -17.53 -14.02
CA GLU A 202 -12.54 -18.60 -14.98
C GLU A 202 -12.64 -18.07 -16.42
N SER A 203 -13.17 -16.86 -16.62
CA SER A 203 -13.24 -16.22 -17.95
C SER A 203 -11.87 -16.00 -18.62
N VAL A 204 -10.81 -15.96 -17.80
CA VAL A 204 -9.41 -15.88 -18.23
C VAL A 204 -8.62 -17.16 -17.95
N LYS A 205 -9.32 -18.28 -17.71
CA LYS A 205 -8.75 -19.62 -17.44
C LYS A 205 -7.82 -19.65 -16.22
N SER A 206 -8.10 -18.84 -15.22
CA SER A 206 -7.37 -18.81 -13.95
C SER A 206 -8.15 -19.46 -12.82
N LYS A 207 -7.40 -19.93 -11.82
CA LYS A 207 -7.91 -20.50 -10.57
C LYS A 207 -7.79 -19.55 -9.37
N VAL A 208 -7.32 -18.31 -9.59
CA VAL A 208 -7.18 -17.31 -8.52
C VAL A 208 -8.57 -17.00 -7.94
N GLN A 209 -8.65 -16.99 -6.60
CA GLN A 209 -9.86 -16.62 -5.88
C GLN A 209 -9.61 -15.33 -5.11
N PHE A 210 -10.31 -14.27 -5.47
CA PHE A 210 -10.20 -12.99 -4.79
C PHE A 210 -10.99 -12.97 -3.48
N ARG A 211 -10.40 -12.43 -2.41
CA ARG A 211 -10.99 -12.38 -1.07
C ARG A 211 -10.86 -10.99 -0.47
N VAL A 212 -11.83 -10.61 0.36
CA VAL A 212 -11.87 -9.27 0.99
C VAL A 212 -10.81 -9.17 2.08
N CYS A 213 -10.74 -10.12 3.03
CA CYS A 213 -9.92 -9.93 4.25
C CYS A 213 -9.42 -11.22 4.95
N TYR A 214 -9.81 -12.42 4.54
CA TYR A 214 -9.46 -13.61 5.31
C TYR A 214 -8.06 -14.12 4.99
N ASP A 215 -7.24 -14.21 6.04
CA ASP A 215 -5.91 -14.81 6.07
C ASP A 215 -4.78 -14.05 5.34
N LEU A 216 -4.70 -12.73 5.59
CA LEU A 216 -3.55 -11.90 5.16
C LEU A 216 -2.30 -12.11 6.04
N GLY A 217 -2.25 -13.17 6.85
CA GLY A 217 -1.12 -13.49 7.71
C GLY A 217 -0.96 -12.59 8.94
N PRO A 218 -0.05 -12.95 9.86
CA PRO A 218 -0.01 -12.42 11.23
C PRO A 218 0.47 -10.97 11.35
N LYS A 219 1.11 -10.44 10.30
CA LYS A 219 1.65 -9.06 10.28
C LYS A 219 0.80 -8.09 9.47
N ALA A 220 -0.23 -8.59 8.79
CA ALA A 220 -1.23 -7.75 8.19
C ALA A 220 -2.07 -7.09 9.28
N LYS A 221 -2.39 -5.83 9.07
CA LYS A 221 -3.32 -5.08 9.90
C LYS A 221 -4.42 -4.56 9.00
N VAL A 222 -5.66 -4.73 9.44
CA VAL A 222 -6.85 -4.34 8.68
C VAL A 222 -7.45 -3.09 9.31
N ARG A 223 -7.88 -2.15 8.48
CA ARG A 223 -8.70 -1.01 8.90
C ARG A 223 -9.96 -0.96 8.05
N VAL A 224 -11.07 -0.71 8.73
CA VAL A 224 -12.40 -0.59 8.12
C VAL A 224 -12.74 0.89 8.00
N PHE A 225 -13.09 1.35 6.80
CA PHE A 225 -13.61 2.70 6.56
C PHE A 225 -15.08 2.57 6.13
N PRO A 226 -16.06 2.79 7.03
CA PRO A 226 -17.46 2.67 6.67
C PRO A 226 -17.86 3.76 5.68
N GLY A 227 -18.56 3.39 4.61
CA GLY A 227 -19.16 4.36 3.68
C GLY A 227 -18.27 4.84 2.54
N ILE A 228 -17.04 4.34 2.39
CA ILE A 228 -16.16 4.65 1.26
C ILE A 228 -16.49 3.76 0.07
N GLU A 229 -16.96 4.33 -1.03
CA GLU A 229 -17.13 3.62 -2.29
C GLU A 229 -15.80 3.47 -3.05
N HIS A 230 -15.78 2.57 -4.04
CA HIS A 230 -14.53 2.14 -4.68
C HIS A 230 -13.69 3.28 -5.26
N MET A 231 -14.32 4.36 -5.71
CA MET A 231 -13.62 5.47 -6.38
C MET A 231 -13.23 6.60 -5.43
N GLU A 232 -13.54 6.47 -4.14
CA GLU A 232 -13.35 7.53 -3.13
C GLU A 232 -12.13 7.27 -2.22
N TRP A 233 -11.41 6.17 -2.47
CA TRP A 233 -10.27 5.76 -1.63
C TRP A 233 -9.09 6.72 -1.64
N TYR A 234 -8.90 7.47 -2.72
CA TYR A 234 -7.70 8.28 -2.98
C TYR A 234 -7.89 9.77 -2.69
N ASP A 235 -9.11 10.19 -2.39
CA ASP A 235 -9.50 11.57 -2.07
C ASP A 235 -10.21 11.71 -0.71
N ASP A 236 -10.66 10.61 -0.09
CA ASP A 236 -11.21 10.66 1.26
C ASP A 236 -10.19 11.13 2.32
N ASP A 237 -10.57 12.16 3.07
CA ASP A 237 -9.69 12.81 4.04
C ASP A 237 -9.35 11.89 5.24
N ALA A 238 -10.28 11.04 5.68
CA ALA A 238 -10.03 10.12 6.79
C ALA A 238 -9.05 9.01 6.39
N VAL A 239 -9.12 8.54 5.14
CA VAL A 239 -8.15 7.62 4.55
C VAL A 239 -6.77 8.28 4.45
N LEU A 240 -6.68 9.49 3.91
CA LEU A 240 -5.41 10.21 3.74
C LEU A 240 -4.75 10.53 5.09
N LYS A 241 -5.51 11.00 6.08
CA LYS A 241 -5.02 11.19 7.46
C LYS A 241 -4.53 9.89 8.06
N SER A 242 -5.27 8.80 7.85
CA SER A 242 -4.88 7.46 8.32
C SER A 242 -3.55 7.00 7.74
N ILE A 243 -3.32 7.19 6.44
CA ILE A 243 -2.05 6.85 5.77
C ILE A 243 -0.88 7.57 6.44
N LEU A 244 -0.99 8.89 6.62
CA LEU A 244 0.10 9.71 7.19
C LEU A 244 0.41 9.34 8.64
N ARG A 245 -0.63 9.12 9.45
CA ARG A 245 -0.48 8.72 10.86
C ARG A 245 0.22 7.38 11.05
N GLU A 246 0.32 6.52 10.02
CA GLU A 246 1.10 5.28 10.15
C GLU A 246 2.59 5.48 10.32
N PHE A 247 3.07 6.68 9.96
CA PHE A 247 4.47 7.03 9.98
C PHE A 247 4.82 7.98 11.14
N GLU A 248 3.83 8.40 11.92
CA GLU A 248 4.03 9.21 13.12
C GLU A 248 4.56 8.36 14.29
N LEU A 249 5.30 9.02 15.19
CA LEU A 249 5.86 8.40 16.40
C LEU A 249 4.80 8.20 17.49
N THR A 250 3.77 9.05 17.51
CA THR A 250 2.67 9.04 18.48
C THR A 250 1.33 9.14 17.73
N GLY A 251 0.20 8.79 18.35
CA GLY A 251 -1.12 8.97 17.73
C GLY A 251 -1.49 8.00 16.59
N ARG A 252 -0.78 6.88 16.46
CA ARG A 252 -1.06 5.88 15.42
C ARG A 252 -2.50 5.37 15.54
N PRO A 253 -3.27 5.28 14.45
CA PRO A 253 -4.66 4.93 14.56
C PRO A 253 -4.79 3.45 14.92
N ALA A 254 -5.83 3.11 15.67
CA ALA A 254 -6.04 1.73 16.09
C ALA A 254 -6.13 0.80 14.87
N TRP A 255 -5.54 -0.38 15.03
CA TRP A 255 -5.48 -1.39 13.99
C TRP A 255 -6.28 -2.60 14.43
N ARG A 256 -7.16 -3.11 13.56
CA ARG A 256 -7.84 -4.39 13.81
C ARG A 256 -6.94 -5.53 13.35
N ARG A 257 -6.80 -6.58 14.17
CA ARG A 257 -6.12 -7.81 13.75
C ARG A 257 -7.03 -8.58 12.79
N PRO A 258 -6.51 -9.15 11.69
CA PRO A 258 -7.30 -9.88 10.70
C PRO A 258 -8.00 -11.15 11.25
N HIS A 259 -7.63 -11.60 12.44
CA HIS A 259 -8.18 -12.81 13.08
C HIS A 259 -9.28 -12.54 14.13
N ALA A 260 -9.81 -11.32 14.23
CA ALA A 260 -11.04 -11.10 15.00
C ALA A 260 -12.26 -11.60 14.21
N ASP A 261 -12.47 -12.92 14.33
CA ASP A 261 -13.74 -13.63 14.37
C ASP A 261 -14.50 -13.86 13.06
N ALA A 262 -14.16 -14.98 12.42
CA ALA A 262 -15.07 -15.74 11.55
C ALA A 262 -16.16 -16.48 12.36
N ALA A 263 -16.77 -15.82 13.34
CA ALA A 263 -17.89 -16.36 14.12
C ALA A 263 -19.16 -15.55 13.83
N THR A 264 -20.26 -16.22 13.51
CA THR A 264 -21.60 -15.64 13.51
C THR A 264 -21.86 -14.94 14.86
N GLY A 265 -21.86 -13.60 14.89
CA GLY A 265 -22.03 -12.81 16.11
C GLY A 265 -21.33 -11.44 16.13
N VAL A 266 -20.38 -11.18 15.22
CA VAL A 266 -19.52 -9.97 15.22
C VAL A 266 -20.23 -8.68 14.74
N GLY A 267 -21.46 -8.76 14.24
CA GLY A 267 -22.23 -7.56 13.90
C GLY A 267 -22.44 -6.65 15.11
N LEU A 268 -22.57 -7.22 16.31
CA LEU A 268 -22.78 -6.44 17.54
C LEU A 268 -21.48 -5.83 18.06
N SER A 269 -20.36 -6.56 18.03
CA SER A 269 -19.04 -6.00 18.42
C SER A 269 -18.52 -4.97 17.41
N GLN A 270 -18.90 -5.10 16.12
CA GLN A 270 -18.69 -4.06 15.10
C GLN A 270 -19.49 -2.79 15.39
N LEU A 271 -20.76 -2.91 15.79
CA LEU A 271 -21.59 -1.78 16.23
C LEU A 271 -21.04 -1.15 17.53
N PHE A 272 -20.57 -1.94 18.49
CA PHE A 272 -19.95 -1.42 19.71
C PHE A 272 -18.62 -0.72 19.45
N ALA A 273 -17.76 -1.25 18.59
CA ALA A 273 -16.52 -0.58 18.20
C ALA A 273 -16.79 0.73 17.43
N GLN A 274 -17.82 0.76 16.57
CA GLN A 274 -18.28 1.98 15.90
C GLN A 274 -18.86 3.00 16.87
N ALA A 275 -19.64 2.58 17.87
CA ALA A 275 -20.16 3.46 18.91
C ALA A 275 -19.04 4.06 19.77
N LEU A 276 -18.06 3.24 20.15
CA LEU A 276 -16.90 3.71 20.92
C LEU A 276 -16.00 4.64 20.11
N GLU A 277 -15.77 4.39 18.81
CA GLU A 277 -15.02 5.30 17.93
C GLU A 277 -15.78 6.61 17.64
N ALA A 278 -17.12 6.58 17.65
CA ALA A 278 -17.94 7.78 17.48
C ALA A 278 -17.93 8.69 18.74
N GLU A 279 -17.84 8.12 19.94
CA GLU A 279 -17.76 8.88 21.20
C GLU A 279 -16.41 9.59 21.41
N PHE A 280 -15.33 9.20 20.73
CA PHE A 280 -14.04 9.90 20.82
C PHE A 280 -13.94 11.16 19.94
N LYS A 281 -15.04 11.62 19.32
CA LYS A 281 -15.18 12.99 18.79
C LYS A 281 -15.60 13.98 19.87
N ILE A 282 -15.11 13.85 21.11
CA ILE A 282 -15.19 14.97 22.05
C ILE A 282 -14.12 15.97 21.62
N SER A 283 -14.58 16.99 20.90
CA SER A 283 -13.94 18.30 20.87
C SER A 283 -13.82 18.78 22.32
N LEU A 284 -12.62 18.73 22.87
CA LEU A 284 -12.27 19.66 23.93
C LEU A 284 -11.54 20.80 23.25
N GLU A 285 -12.07 22.00 23.48
CA GLU A 285 -11.48 23.30 23.18
C GLU A 285 -9.95 23.33 23.09
#